data_AF-A0A8T6Q0K5-F1
#
_entry.id   AF-A0A8T6Q0K5-F1
#
_cell.length_a   1.000
_cell.length_b   1.000
_cell.length_c   1.000
_cell.angle_alpha   90.00
_cell.angle_beta   90.00
_cell.angle_gamma   90.00
#
_symmetry.space_group_name_H-M   'P 1'
#
loop_
_entity.id
_entity.type
_entity.pdbx_description
1 polymer ?
#
loop_
_entity_poly.entity_id
_entity_poly.type
_entity_poly.pdbx_seq_one_letter_code
_entity_poly.pdbx_strand_id
1 'polypeptide(L)'
;GKLSQFLVAANRIAFIDPANGNETPMFVAQGNQIFMNDVFLKRLTAPTITSGGSPPVFSLTSDGKLTAKNADISGSVNANSGTLNNVTINQNCTIKGMLEATQVRGDFVKAVSKAFPKKVGTWGNTETPNGTVTVTISDDHNFDRQII
;
A
#
# COMPACT_ATOMS: atom_id res chain seq x y z
N GLY A 1 -33.33 -35.75 27.08
CA GLY A 1 -31.99 -35.23 26.75
C GLY A 1 -31.75 -33.96 27.55
N LYS A 2 -30.54 -33.75 28.08
CA LYS A 2 -30.19 -32.49 28.75
C LYS A 2 -30.22 -31.36 27.71
N LEU A 3 -31.13 -30.42 27.88
CA LEU A 3 -31.26 -29.24 27.03
C LEU A 3 -30.20 -28.22 27.48
N SER A 4 -29.44 -27.66 26.54
CA SER A 4 -28.55 -26.53 26.84
C SER A 4 -29.39 -25.35 27.35
N GLN A 5 -28.98 -24.76 28.47
CA GLN A 5 -29.61 -23.56 29.04
C GLN A 5 -28.78 -22.32 28.68
N PHE A 6 -29.49 -21.23 28.45
CA PHE A 6 -28.92 -19.92 28.20
C PHE A 6 -29.11 -19.05 29.44
N LEU A 7 -28.02 -18.49 29.98
CA LEU A 7 -28.07 -17.57 31.11
C LEU A 7 -27.96 -16.13 30.61
N VAL A 8 -28.95 -15.32 30.99
CA VAL A 8 -28.91 -13.87 30.89
C VAL A 8 -28.72 -13.33 32.30
N ALA A 9 -27.48 -13.04 32.68
CA ALA A 9 -27.19 -12.21 33.83
C ALA A 9 -27.05 -10.76 33.33
N ALA A 10 -27.33 -9.76 34.19
CA ALA A 10 -27.51 -8.35 33.82
C ALA A 10 -26.52 -7.76 32.79
N ASN A 11 -25.31 -8.33 32.70
CA ASN A 11 -24.23 -7.87 31.83
C ASN A 11 -23.50 -9.01 31.07
N ARG A 12 -23.98 -10.27 31.13
CA ARG A 12 -23.28 -11.42 30.55
C ARG A 12 -24.25 -12.39 29.91
N ILE A 13 -23.90 -12.82 28.71
CA ILE A 13 -24.53 -13.94 28.01
C ILE A 13 -23.52 -15.08 27.89
N ALA A 14 -23.86 -16.29 28.37
CA ALA A 14 -22.98 -17.46 28.36
C ALA A 14 -23.74 -18.77 28.08
N PHE A 15 -23.05 -19.76 27.50
CA PHE A 15 -23.52 -21.14 27.48
C PHE A 15 -23.16 -21.84 28.79
N ILE A 16 -24.12 -22.56 29.35
CA ILE A 16 -23.89 -23.42 30.52
C ILE A 16 -23.77 -24.86 30.05
N ASP A 17 -22.64 -25.50 30.36
CA ASP A 17 -22.51 -26.95 30.22
C ASP A 17 -23.40 -27.64 31.28
N PRO A 18 -24.45 -28.38 30.87
CA PRO A 18 -25.38 -28.97 31.80
C PRO A 18 -24.76 -30.14 32.59
N ALA A 19 -23.58 -30.65 32.22
CA ALA A 19 -22.89 -31.74 32.92
C ALA A 19 -22.12 -31.26 34.16
N ASN A 20 -21.50 -30.08 34.13
CA ASN A 20 -20.61 -29.57 35.19
C ASN A 20 -20.92 -28.14 35.65
N GLY A 21 -21.80 -27.41 34.97
CA GLY A 21 -22.16 -26.02 35.32
C GLY A 21 -21.16 -24.97 34.84
N ASN A 22 -20.16 -25.32 34.03
CA ASN A 22 -19.19 -24.36 33.50
C ASN A 22 -19.84 -23.39 32.53
N GLU A 23 -19.52 -22.10 32.68
CA GLU A 23 -19.97 -21.02 31.81
C GLU A 23 -18.92 -20.69 30.75
N THR A 24 -19.31 -20.70 29.48
CA THR A 24 -18.52 -20.14 28.37
C THR A 24 -19.15 -18.82 27.95
N PRO A 25 -18.55 -17.66 28.31
CA PRO A 25 -19.11 -16.35 27.97
C PRO A 25 -19.05 -16.09 26.46
N MET A 26 -20.17 -15.64 25.91
CA MET A 26 -20.31 -15.25 24.50
C MET A 26 -20.24 -13.73 24.33
N PHE A 27 -20.86 -12.98 25.24
CA PHE A 27 -20.86 -11.52 25.24
C PHE A 27 -20.75 -11.00 26.67
N VAL A 28 -19.90 -9.99 26.88
CA VAL A 28 -19.80 -9.26 28.15
C VAL A 28 -20.09 -7.79 27.89
N ALA A 29 -21.13 -7.25 28.52
CA ALA A 29 -21.49 -5.84 28.43
C ALA A 29 -20.92 -5.08 29.63
N GLN A 30 -20.11 -4.05 29.39
CA GLN A 30 -19.56 -3.19 30.44
C GLN A 30 -19.33 -1.78 29.88
N GLY A 31 -19.77 -0.75 30.61
CA GLY A 31 -19.46 0.65 30.27
C GLY A 31 -19.87 1.03 28.84
N ASN A 32 -21.08 0.66 28.43
CA ASN A 32 -21.63 0.87 27.08
C ASN A 32 -20.88 0.14 25.94
N GLN A 33 -20.01 -0.81 26.27
CA GLN A 33 -19.28 -1.64 25.31
C GLN A 33 -19.69 -3.11 25.43
N ILE A 34 -19.58 -3.84 24.32
CA ILE A 34 -19.69 -5.29 24.29
C ILE A 34 -18.31 -5.85 23.95
N PHE A 35 -17.80 -6.72 24.81
CA PHE A 35 -16.54 -7.44 24.61
C PHE A 35 -16.83 -8.82 24.02
N MET A 36 -16.07 -9.16 22.99
CA MET A 36 -16.10 -10.45 22.30
C MET A 36 -14.65 -10.84 22.01
N ASN A 37 -14.30 -12.12 22.22
CA ASN A 37 -12.94 -12.60 21.93
C ASN A 37 -12.71 -12.68 20.42
N ASP A 38 -13.56 -13.42 19.71
CA ASP A 38 -13.51 -13.58 18.26
C ASP A 38 -14.92 -13.46 17.69
N VAL A 39 -15.04 -12.87 16.49
CA VAL A 39 -16.32 -12.68 15.80
C VAL A 39 -16.22 -13.08 14.34
N PHE A 40 -17.09 -13.98 13.90
CA PHE A 40 -17.27 -14.32 12.49
C PHE A 40 -18.62 -13.78 12.00
N LEU A 41 -18.59 -12.83 11.07
CA LEU A 41 -19.80 -12.19 10.52
C LEU A 41 -19.83 -12.33 9.00
N LYS A 42 -21.05 -12.45 8.44
CA LYS A 42 -21.23 -12.33 6.99
C LYS A 42 -20.94 -10.91 6.50
N ARG A 43 -21.38 -9.90 7.26
CA ARG A 43 -21.20 -8.46 6.98
C ARG A 43 -21.17 -7.69 8.30
N LEU A 44 -20.33 -6.65 8.37
CA LEU A 44 -20.29 -5.67 9.46
C LEU A 44 -20.77 -4.32 8.93
N THR A 45 -21.85 -3.79 9.50
CA THR A 45 -22.31 -2.42 9.25
C THR A 45 -21.96 -1.57 10.47
N ALA A 46 -21.03 -0.64 10.32
CA ALA A 46 -20.59 0.24 11.39
C ALA A 46 -20.37 1.66 10.85
N PRO A 47 -20.82 2.72 11.55
CA PRO A 47 -20.55 4.10 11.14
C PRO A 47 -19.06 4.44 11.27
N THR A 48 -18.39 3.87 12.29
CA THR A 48 -16.96 4.06 12.53
C THR A 48 -16.35 2.75 13.04
N ILE A 49 -15.14 2.43 12.60
CA ILE A 49 -14.31 1.33 13.13
C ILE A 49 -13.00 1.95 13.62
N THR A 50 -12.56 1.64 14.84
CA THR A 50 -11.31 2.16 15.41
C THR A 50 -10.52 1.04 16.09
N SER A 51 -9.19 1.04 15.91
CA SER A 51 -8.30 0.18 16.68
C SER A 51 -8.21 0.65 18.14
N GLY A 52 -8.04 -0.27 19.09
CA GLY A 52 -8.04 0.06 20.54
C GLY A 52 -6.86 0.89 21.07
N GLY A 53 -5.88 1.26 20.25
CA GLY A 53 -4.76 2.12 20.67
C GLY A 53 -5.17 3.60 20.83
N SER A 54 -4.45 4.34 21.67
CA SER A 54 -4.61 5.80 21.84
C SER A 54 -3.28 6.52 21.55
N PRO A 55 -3.14 7.22 20.40
CA PRO A 55 -4.14 7.39 19.34
C PRO A 55 -4.35 6.10 18.52
N PRO A 56 -5.50 5.95 17.82
CA PRO A 56 -5.73 4.81 16.95
C PRO A 56 -4.64 4.68 15.87
N VAL A 57 -4.21 3.45 15.62
CA VAL A 57 -3.27 3.13 14.53
C VAL A 57 -4.02 2.79 13.23
N PHE A 58 -5.32 2.49 13.34
CA PHE A 58 -6.25 2.25 12.25
C PHE A 58 -7.63 2.83 12.58
N SER A 59 -8.27 3.49 11.60
CA SER A 59 -9.67 3.91 11.71
C SER A 59 -10.36 4.03 10.35
N LEU A 60 -11.65 3.71 10.30
CA LEU A 60 -12.57 4.00 9.20
C LEU A 60 -13.72 4.86 9.74
N THR A 61 -13.97 6.00 9.11
CA THR A 61 -15.06 6.92 9.46
C THR A 61 -16.20 6.87 8.45
N SER A 62 -17.38 7.39 8.83
CA SER A 62 -18.61 7.30 8.03
C SER A 62 -18.56 8.05 6.69
N ASP A 63 -17.68 9.04 6.57
CA ASP A 63 -17.38 9.77 5.32
C ASP A 63 -16.41 9.00 4.40
N GLY A 64 -16.01 7.78 4.78
CA GLY A 64 -15.17 6.90 3.95
C GLY A 64 -13.67 7.10 4.15
N LYS A 65 -13.23 7.93 5.10
CA LYS A 65 -11.79 8.13 5.37
C LYS A 65 -11.21 6.92 6.10
N LEU A 66 -10.28 6.25 5.44
CA LEU A 66 -9.42 5.23 6.02
C LEU A 66 -8.10 5.87 6.48
N THR A 67 -7.73 5.67 7.74
CA THR A 67 -6.41 6.05 8.29
C THR A 67 -5.72 4.80 8.80
N ALA A 68 -4.46 4.58 8.41
CA ALA A 68 -3.64 3.46 8.87
C ALA A 68 -2.17 3.90 8.98
N LYS A 69 -1.51 3.58 10.10
CA LYS A 69 -0.08 3.94 10.32
C LYS A 69 0.91 2.96 9.69
N ASN A 70 0.54 1.69 9.57
CA ASN A 70 1.41 0.63 9.04
C ASN A 70 0.60 -0.31 8.16
N ALA A 71 0.21 0.19 6.97
CA ALA A 71 -0.56 -0.58 6.00
C ALA A 71 0.38 -1.34 5.06
N ASP A 72 0.18 -2.66 4.96
CA ASP A 72 0.77 -3.50 3.92
C ASP A 72 -0.33 -3.87 2.91
N ILE A 73 -0.18 -3.39 1.67
CA ILE A 73 -1.17 -3.59 0.61
C ILE A 73 -0.50 -4.39 -0.52
N SER A 74 -0.82 -5.67 -0.58
CA SER A 74 -0.34 -6.59 -1.63
C SER A 74 -1.18 -6.54 -2.91
N GLY A 75 -2.36 -5.91 -2.85
CA GLY A 75 -3.29 -5.77 -3.96
C GLY A 75 -3.10 -4.48 -4.77
N SER A 76 -4.09 -4.19 -5.62
CA SER A 76 -4.13 -2.93 -6.36
C SER A 76 -4.75 -1.80 -5.55
N VAL A 77 -4.23 -0.60 -5.74
CA VAL A 77 -4.85 0.64 -5.26
C VAL A 77 -5.28 1.43 -6.49
N ASN A 78 -6.58 1.69 -6.61
CA ASN A 78 -7.14 2.55 -7.67
C ASN A 78 -7.55 3.89 -7.04
N ALA A 79 -6.95 4.97 -7.51
CA ALA A 79 -7.20 6.32 -7.02
C ALA A 79 -7.29 7.31 -8.18
N ASN A 80 -8.30 8.17 -8.16
CA ASN A 80 -8.47 9.24 -9.15
C ASN A 80 -7.70 10.51 -8.76
N SER A 81 -7.34 10.65 -7.49
CA SER A 81 -6.59 11.76 -6.93
C SER A 81 -5.92 11.34 -5.61
N GLY A 82 -4.91 12.10 -5.19
CA GLY A 82 -4.21 11.86 -3.93
C GLY A 82 -2.89 12.62 -3.88
N THR A 83 -2.28 12.63 -2.70
CA THR A 83 -0.91 13.11 -2.50
C THR A 83 -0.12 12.03 -1.77
N LEU A 84 1.15 11.88 -2.14
CA LEU A 84 2.06 10.90 -1.59
C LEU A 84 3.31 11.64 -1.10
N ASN A 85 3.66 11.43 0.16
CA ASN A 85 4.83 12.05 0.79
C ASN A 85 5.81 10.96 1.20
N ASN A 86 7.10 11.19 0.96
CA ASN A 86 8.19 10.28 1.36
C ASN A 86 8.04 8.85 0.81
N VAL A 87 7.59 8.72 -0.44
CA VAL A 87 7.42 7.42 -1.08
C VAL A 87 8.73 6.95 -1.69
N THR A 88 9.09 5.69 -1.40
CA THR A 88 10.17 4.97 -2.07
C THR A 88 9.56 3.89 -2.97
N ILE A 89 9.98 3.87 -4.23
CA ILE A 89 9.64 2.78 -5.17
C ILE A 89 10.82 1.83 -5.21
N ASN A 90 10.66 0.63 -4.64
CA ASN A 90 11.74 -0.36 -4.54
C ASN A 90 12.02 -1.09 -5.87
N GLN A 91 11.06 -1.09 -6.79
CA GLN A 91 11.14 -1.79 -8.06
C GLN A 91 10.70 -0.86 -9.20
N ASN A 92 9.91 -1.37 -10.14
CA ASN A 92 9.52 -0.65 -11.33
C ASN A 92 8.32 0.28 -11.07
N CYS A 93 8.32 1.43 -11.72
CA CYS A 93 7.17 2.32 -11.83
C CYS A 93 6.88 2.59 -13.30
N THR A 94 5.61 2.48 -13.71
CA THR A 94 5.17 2.81 -15.06
C THR A 94 4.19 3.96 -15.00
N ILE A 95 4.57 5.11 -15.56
CA ILE A 95 3.71 6.28 -15.69
C ILE A 95 3.27 6.35 -17.15
N LYS A 96 1.97 6.10 -17.38
CA LYS A 96 1.38 6.18 -18.73
C LYS A 96 0.97 7.60 -19.12
N GLY A 97 0.78 8.47 -18.13
CA GLY A 97 0.42 9.88 -18.32
C GLY A 97 1.62 10.81 -18.25
N MET A 98 1.35 12.09 -18.02
CA MET A 98 2.37 13.12 -17.82
C MET A 98 2.94 13.05 -16.39
N LEU A 99 4.27 13.12 -16.28
CA LEU A 99 4.97 13.31 -15.01
C LEU A 99 5.43 14.77 -14.92
N GLU A 100 4.84 15.53 -14.01
CA GLU A 100 5.28 16.88 -13.67
C GLU A 100 6.16 16.83 -12.41
N ALA A 101 7.34 17.45 -12.45
CA ALA A 101 8.26 17.50 -11.32
C ALA A 101 9.03 18.81 -11.29
N THR A 102 9.01 19.51 -10.15
CA THR A 102 9.75 20.77 -9.98
C THR A 102 11.24 20.56 -9.75
N GLN A 103 11.62 19.45 -9.10
CA GLN A 103 13.02 19.11 -8.83
C GLN A 103 13.23 17.61 -8.99
N VAL A 104 14.32 17.25 -9.64
CA VAL A 104 14.74 15.85 -9.80
C VAL A 104 16.23 15.79 -9.55
N ARG A 105 16.63 14.95 -8.59
CA ARG A 105 18.04 14.68 -8.30
C ARG A 105 18.47 13.44 -9.08
N GLY A 106 19.21 13.66 -10.16
CA GLY A 106 19.71 12.62 -11.06
C GLY A 106 19.24 12.83 -12.50
N ASP A 107 19.52 11.84 -13.35
CA ASP A 107 19.26 11.93 -14.79
C ASP A 107 18.01 11.12 -15.18
N PHE A 108 17.26 11.62 -16.16
CA PHE A 108 16.32 10.81 -16.92
C PHE A 108 17.04 10.27 -18.15
N VAL A 109 17.40 8.99 -18.14
CA VAL A 109 18.15 8.37 -19.25
C VAL A 109 17.25 7.38 -19.98
N LYS A 110 17.07 7.59 -21.28
CA LYS A 110 16.60 6.54 -22.19
C LYS A 110 17.83 5.85 -22.77
N ALA A 111 18.22 4.71 -22.20
CA ALA A 111 19.38 3.97 -22.68
C ALA A 111 19.10 3.39 -24.07
N VAL A 112 19.76 3.92 -25.09
CA VAL A 112 19.81 3.32 -26.44
C VAL A 112 21.18 2.68 -26.62
N SER A 113 21.22 1.38 -26.93
CA SER A 113 22.48 0.69 -27.23
C SER A 113 22.89 1.03 -28.66
N LYS A 114 24.01 1.74 -28.82
CA LYS A 114 24.67 1.96 -30.11
C LYS A 114 26.11 1.48 -29.98
N ALA A 115 26.54 0.63 -30.92
CA ALA A 115 27.92 0.15 -30.96
C ALA A 115 28.88 1.35 -31.08
N PHE A 116 29.94 1.35 -30.26
CA PHE A 116 30.95 2.39 -30.29
C PHE A 116 31.67 2.38 -31.65
N PRO A 117 31.98 3.54 -32.25
CA PRO A 117 32.73 3.59 -33.50
C PRO A 117 34.08 2.89 -33.30
N LYS A 118 34.44 2.06 -34.28
CA LYS A 118 35.73 1.37 -34.30
C LYS A 118 36.54 1.85 -35.47
N LYS A 119 37.85 1.93 -35.26
CA LYS A 119 38.83 2.19 -36.31
C LYS A 119 39.59 0.90 -36.60
N VAL A 120 39.66 0.51 -37.86
CA VAL A 120 40.49 -0.60 -38.31
C VAL A 120 41.96 -0.17 -38.19
N GLY A 121 42.77 -0.97 -37.50
CA GLY A 121 44.21 -0.77 -37.41
C GLY A 121 44.89 -0.89 -38.77
N THR A 122 46.01 -0.19 -38.96
CA THR A 122 46.76 -0.20 -40.23
C THR A 122 47.50 -1.52 -40.49
N TRP A 123 47.67 -2.36 -39.47
CA TRP A 123 48.36 -3.65 -39.54
C TRP A 123 47.57 -4.72 -38.79
N GLY A 124 47.03 -5.69 -39.54
CA GLY A 124 46.08 -6.69 -39.03
C GLY A 124 44.67 -6.12 -38.88
N ASN A 125 43.65 -6.90 -39.21
CA ASN A 125 42.23 -6.51 -39.17
C ASN A 125 41.69 -6.27 -37.73
N THR A 126 42.49 -5.74 -36.82
CA THR A 126 42.09 -5.45 -35.44
C THR A 126 41.32 -4.13 -35.41
N GLU A 127 40.01 -4.23 -35.19
CA GLU A 127 39.16 -3.08 -34.95
C GLU A 127 39.33 -2.62 -33.49
N THR A 128 39.81 -1.39 -33.30
CA THR A 128 39.98 -0.79 -31.97
C THR A 128 38.89 0.26 -31.72
N PRO A 129 38.27 0.31 -30.53
CA PRO A 129 37.30 1.35 -30.20
C PRO A 129 37.94 2.74 -30.31
N ASN A 130 37.38 3.62 -31.13
CA ASN A 130 37.88 4.98 -31.32
C ASN A 130 36.77 5.88 -31.89
N GLY A 131 36.38 6.91 -31.15
CA GLY A 131 35.39 7.91 -31.59
C GLY A 131 34.51 8.41 -30.44
N THR A 132 33.57 9.28 -30.77
CA THR A 132 32.55 9.80 -29.84
C THR A 132 31.17 9.35 -30.34
N VAL A 133 30.32 8.83 -29.45
CA VAL A 133 28.91 8.56 -29.76
C VAL A 133 28.09 9.78 -29.34
N THR A 134 27.73 10.61 -30.32
CA THR A 134 26.71 11.66 -30.11
C THR A 134 25.32 11.04 -30.29
N VAL A 135 24.51 11.06 -29.24
CA VAL A 135 23.09 10.68 -29.31
C VAL A 135 22.28 11.96 -29.42
N THR A 136 21.78 12.26 -30.62
CA THR A 136 20.80 13.32 -30.82
C THR A 136 19.43 12.76 -30.51
N ILE A 137 18.82 13.22 -29.42
CA ILE A 137 17.42 12.94 -29.11
C ILE A 137 16.62 14.08 -29.73
N SER A 138 15.97 13.81 -30.85
CA SER A 138 14.92 14.69 -31.37
C SER A 138 13.66 14.41 -30.55
N ASP A 139 13.45 15.20 -29.51
CA ASP A 139 12.19 15.20 -28.79
C ASP A 139 11.25 16.21 -29.47
N ASP A 140 10.00 15.81 -29.69
CA ASP A 140 8.92 16.69 -30.14
C ASP A 140 8.23 17.40 -28.97
N HIS A 141 8.66 17.13 -27.74
CA HIS A 141 8.23 17.83 -26.54
C HIS A 141 9.27 18.86 -26.09
N ASN A 142 8.81 20.09 -25.86
CA ASN A 142 9.59 21.11 -25.17
C ASN A 142 9.93 20.60 -23.78
N PHE A 143 11.18 20.21 -23.54
CA PHE A 143 11.71 20.18 -22.19
C PHE A 143 11.76 21.62 -21.68
N ASP A 144 10.74 22.02 -20.92
CA ASP A 144 10.75 23.29 -20.20
C ASP A 144 11.71 23.18 -19.01
N ARG A 145 13.01 23.22 -19.29
CA ARG A 145 13.98 23.66 -18.29
C ARG A 145 14.15 25.16 -18.47
N GLN A 146 13.38 25.96 -17.74
CA GLN A 146 13.87 27.28 -17.36
C GLN A 146 15.10 27.07 -16.46
N ILE A 147 16.28 27.18 -17.04
CA ILE A 147 17.50 27.43 -16.27
C ILE A 147 17.41 28.91 -15.90
N ILE A 148 17.10 29.21 -14.64
CA ILE A 148 17.26 30.56 -14.06
C ILE A 148 18.68 30.66 -13.49
#